data_AF-A0A6I5WV18-F1
#
_entry.id   AF-A0A6I5WV18-F1
#
_cell.length_a   1.000
_cell.length_b   1.000
_cell.length_c   1.000
_cell.angle_alpha   90.00
_cell.angle_beta   90.00
_cell.angle_gamma   90.00
#
_symmetry.space_group_name_H-M   'P 1'
#
loop_
_entity.id
_entity.type
_entity.pdbx_description
1 polymer ?
#
loop_
_entity_poly.entity_id
_entity_poly.type
_entity_poly.pdbx_seq_one_letter_code
_entity_poly.pdbx_strand_id
1 'polypeptide(L)' 'MRVAAAAFCLSLAACGPGADDPGPGAVTVGEAKALDDAAAMLDARRPPAEAATVAPAPPPPTPPTTPSAKP' A
#
# COMPACT_ATOMS: atom_id res chain seq x y z
N MET A 1 -33.17 25.80 15.69
CA MET A 1 -33.06 24.82 14.58
C MET A 1 -31.82 25.00 13.69
N ARG A 2 -31.46 26.23 13.25
CA ARG A 2 -30.28 26.45 12.39
C ARG A 2 -28.93 26.02 13.00
N VAL A 3 -28.75 26.22 14.31
CA VAL A 3 -27.54 25.82 15.05
C VAL A 3 -27.36 24.30 15.10
N ALA A 4 -28.47 23.55 15.25
CA ALA A 4 -28.43 22.08 15.26
C ALA A 4 -28.06 21.51 13.88
N ALA A 5 -28.54 22.13 12.80
CA ALA A 5 -28.17 21.74 11.44
C ALA A 5 -26.69 21.97 11.14
N ALA A 6 -26.13 23.11 11.58
CA ALA A 6 -24.71 23.41 11.41
C ALA A 6 -23.81 22.45 12.20
N ALA A 7 -24.20 22.08 13.42
CA ALA A 7 -23.46 21.11 14.24
C ALA A 7 -23.44 19.71 13.61
N PHE A 8 -24.57 19.27 13.03
CA PHE A 8 -24.66 17.98 12.35
C PHE A 8 -23.75 17.91 11.11
N CYS A 9 -23.70 18.97 10.29
CA CYS A 9 -22.81 19.01 9.12
C CYS A 9 -21.32 18.94 9.50
N LEU A 10 -20.91 19.54 10.63
CA LEU A 10 -19.52 19.44 11.11
C LEU A 10 -19.15 18.00 11.54
N SER A 11 -20.10 17.24 12.09
CA SER A 11 -19.88 15.85 12.49
C SER A 11 -19.65 14.92 11.29
N LEU A 12 -20.27 15.19 10.13
CA LEU A 12 -20.03 14.41 8.90
C LEU A 12 -18.65 14.71 8.28
N ALA A 13 -18.14 15.93 8.41
CA ALA A 13 -16.80 16.29 7.91
C ALA A 13 -15.67 15.58 8.68
N ALA A 14 -15.93 15.09 9.89
CA ALA A 14 -15.00 14.25 10.65
C ALA A 14 -15.00 12.77 10.23
N CYS A 15 -15.91 12.36 9.33
CA CYS A 15 -16.00 11.01 8.78
C CYS A 15 -15.59 10.97 7.28
N GLY A 16 -14.89 12.01 6.82
CA GLY A 16 -14.20 12.00 5.54
C GLY A 16 -12.78 11.45 5.67
N PRO A 17 -12.14 11.06 4.56
CA PRO A 17 -10.79 10.50 4.57
C PRO A 17 -9.83 11.46 5.31
N GLY A 18 -9.42 11.05 6.50
CA GLY A 18 -8.33 11.68 7.22
C GLY A 18 -7.01 11.39 6.51
N ALA A 19 -5.97 12.17 6.82
CA ALA A 19 -4.62 11.92 6.29
C ALA A 19 -4.12 10.49 6.57
N ASP A 20 -4.63 9.87 7.64
CA ASP A 20 -4.33 8.52 8.11
C ASP A 20 -5.39 7.47 7.71
N ASP A 21 -6.43 7.86 6.97
CA ASP A 21 -7.43 6.90 6.49
C ASP A 21 -6.80 6.08 5.34
N PRO A 22 -6.90 4.74 5.36
CA PRO A 22 -6.34 3.91 4.31
C PRO A 22 -7.02 4.24 2.98
N GLY A 23 -6.26 4.87 2.07
CA GLY A 23 -6.73 5.22 0.74
C GLY A 23 -7.07 4.00 -0.11
N PRO A 24 -7.64 4.21 -1.31
CA PRO A 24 -7.91 3.13 -2.25
C PRO A 24 -6.58 2.41 -2.58
N GLY A 25 -6.40 1.21 -2.01
CA GLY A 25 -5.11 0.51 -2.02
C GLY A 25 -4.65 -0.04 -0.66
N ALA A 26 -5.43 0.13 0.42
CA ALA A 26 -5.09 -0.31 1.78
C ALA A 26 -3.81 0.32 2.37
N VAL A 27 -3.35 1.42 1.78
CA VAL A 27 -2.22 2.23 2.24
C VAL A 27 -2.68 3.66 2.48
N THR A 28 -2.18 4.29 3.52
CA THR A 28 -2.37 5.71 3.81
C THR A 28 -1.62 6.57 2.79
N VAL A 29 -1.97 7.86 2.71
CA VAL A 29 -1.29 8.81 1.80
C VAL A 29 0.21 8.92 2.14
N GLY A 30 0.56 8.88 3.44
CA GLY A 30 1.94 8.89 3.90
C GLY A 30 2.72 7.64 3.48
N GLU A 31 2.10 6.46 3.58
CA GLU A 31 2.70 5.20 3.13
C GLU A 31 2.89 5.16 1.62
N ALA A 32 1.90 5.62 0.84
CA ALA A 32 2.02 5.70 -0.61
C ALA A 32 3.22 6.59 -1.02
N LYS A 33 3.35 7.77 -0.41
CA LYS A 33 4.50 8.65 -0.66
C LYS A 33 5.83 8.00 -0.29
N ALA A 34 5.91 7.29 0.83
CA ALA A 34 7.13 6.59 1.23
C ALA A 34 7.53 5.50 0.21
N LEU A 35 6.55 4.79 -0.35
CA LEU A 35 6.76 3.81 -1.41
C LEU A 35 7.26 4.46 -2.72
N ASP A 36 6.69 5.60 -3.10
CA ASP A 36 7.12 6.34 -4.29
C ASP A 36 8.56 6.86 -4.16
N ASP A 37 8.91 7.42 -2.99
CA ASP A 37 10.27 7.90 -2.71
C ASP A 37 11.27 6.72 -2.75
N ALA A 38 10.89 5.56 -2.22
CA ALA A 38 11.71 4.35 -2.30
C ALA A 38 11.91 3.87 -3.75
N ALA A 39 10.86 3.90 -4.58
CA ALA A 39 10.95 3.55 -6.00
C ALA A 39 11.89 4.51 -6.75
N ALA A 40 11.79 5.82 -6.50
CA ALA A 40 12.68 6.82 -7.09
C ALA A 40 14.16 6.57 -6.73
N MET A 41 14.45 6.16 -5.49
CA MET A 41 15.81 5.81 -5.07
C MET A 41 16.35 4.54 -5.75
N LEU A 42 15.49 3.60 -6.15
CA LEU A 42 15.90 2.42 -6.90
C LEU A 42 16.19 2.78 -8.36
N ASP A 43 15.34 3.61 -8.97
CA ASP A 43 15.54 4.06 -10.34
C ASP A 43 16.79 4.94 -10.50
N ALA A 44 17.08 5.79 -9.50
CA ALA A 44 18.32 6.56 -9.47
C ALA A 44 19.59 5.69 -9.45
N ARG A 45 19.49 4.43 -8.99
CA ARG A 45 20.58 3.44 -8.93
C ARG A 45 20.50 2.40 -10.04
N ARG A 46 19.60 2.56 -11.01
CA ARG A 46 19.38 1.59 -12.07
C ARG A 46 20.65 1.48 -12.95
N PRO A 47 21.27 0.29 -13.04
CA PRO A 47 22.41 0.09 -13.92
C PRO A 47 21.99 0.25 -15.39
N PRO A 48 22.94 0.55 -16.31
CA PRO A 48 22.65 0.60 -17.75
C PRO A 48 22.00 -0.71 -18.21
N ALA A 49 21.05 -0.61 -19.15
CA ALA A 49 20.19 -1.72 -19.55
C ALA A 49 20.97 -2.97 -20.01
N GLU A 50 22.15 -2.78 -20.60
CA GLU A 50 23.05 -3.85 -21.05
C GLU A 50 23.66 -4.66 -19.89
N ALA A 51 23.76 -4.07 -18.70
CA ALA A 51 24.26 -4.73 -17.48
C ALA A 51 23.13 -5.37 -16.64
N ALA A 52 21.86 -5.17 -17.00
CA ALA A 52 20.71 -5.74 -16.31
C ALA A 52 20.48 -7.20 -16.73
N THR A 53 21.40 -8.10 -16.38
CA THR A 53 21.15 -9.55 -16.49
C THR A 53 20.18 -9.96 -15.39
N VAL A 54 18.90 -10.08 -15.73
CA VAL A 54 17.90 -10.68 -14.83
C VAL A 54 18.16 -12.19 -14.81
N ALA A 55 18.79 -12.67 -13.73
CA ALA A 55 18.86 -14.09 -13.49
C ALA A 55 17.42 -14.63 -13.37
N PRO A 56 17.08 -15.76 -14.02
CA PRO A 56 15.77 -16.35 -13.86
C PRO A 56 15.53 -16.61 -12.37
N ALA A 57 14.42 -16.09 -11.85
CA ALA A 57 14.03 -16.34 -10.47
C ALA A 57 13.95 -17.87 -10.27
N PRO A 58 14.52 -18.42 -9.18
CA PRO A 58 14.35 -19.83 -8.87
C PRO A 58 12.85 -20.15 -8.79
N PRO A 59 12.44 -21.36 -9.19
CA PRO A 59 11.03 -21.75 -9.09
C PRO A 59 10.55 -21.51 -7.65
N PRO A 60 9.31 -21.03 -7.46
CA PRO A 60 8.79 -20.76 -6.13
C PRO A 60 8.94 -22.03 -5.28
N PRO A 61 9.31 -21.89 -3.99
CA PRO A 61 9.38 -23.06 -3.11
C PRO A 61 8.00 -23.72 -3.16
N THR A 62 7.96 -25.01 -3.51
CA THR A 62 6.73 -25.79 -3.40
C THR A 62 6.23 -25.62 -1.96
N PRO A 63 4.99 -25.12 -1.77
CA PRO A 63 4.45 -24.99 -0.42
C PRO A 63 4.55 -26.35 0.25
N PRO A 64 4.96 -26.43 1.53
CA PRO A 64 4.91 -27.70 2.23
C PRO A 64 3.47 -28.20 2.12
N THR A 65 3.29 -29.39 1.52
CA THR A 65 2.05 -30.14 1.64
C THR A 65 1.91 -30.47 3.13
N THR A 66 1.25 -29.58 3.88
CA THR A 66 0.73 -29.90 5.20
C THR A 66 -0.15 -31.13 5.02
N PRO A 67 0.18 -32.28 5.64
CA PRO A 67 -0.73 -33.40 5.64
C PRO A 67 -2.03 -32.92 6.25
N SER A 68 -3.14 -33.02 5.49
CA SER A 68 -4.48 -32.77 6.01
C SER A 68 -4.65 -33.56 7.30
N ALA A 69 -4.67 -32.86 8.43
CA ALA A 69 -5.12 -33.45 9.68
C ALA A 69 -6.59 -33.81 9.47
N LYS A 70 -6.85 -35.12 9.44
CA LYS A 70 -8.20 -35.70 9.37
C LYS A 70 -8.95 -35.32 10.67
N PRO A 71 -10.27 -35.03 10.59
CA PRO A 71 -11.07 -34.50 11.70
C PRO A 71 -11.06 -35.38 12.96
#